data_AF-A0A161U3U4-F1
#
_entry.id   AF-A0A161U3U4-F1
#
_cell.length_a   1.000
_cell.length_b   1.000
_cell.length_c   1.000
_cell.angle_alpha   90.00
_cell.angle_beta   90.00
_cell.angle_gamma   90.00
#
_symmetry.space_group_name_H-M   'P 1'
#
loop_
_entity.id
_entity.type
_entity.pdbx_description
1 polymer ?
#
loop_
_entity_poly.entity_id
_entity_poly.type
_entity_poly.pdbx_seq_one_letter_code
_entity_poly.pdbx_strand_id
1 'polypeptide(L)'
;MKKILLLFVILMSISTSYGQRKSKKEVEPAKKIEFTDLTEILARKDEIKLNSKQVAAITIKNEYVKRDLQSLNSKTKMEEVEKNKHQRDLFDGYNSFVNRTLDEDQLETWNKIKKEMAEASEERTDLKTELKELEVAHAADIKEIYRKYSKDRKIYYARRDVAKKQYAADRARIYAKYNQTEEGAEGEKVLTLEEIALLTKEFDESYGQQQSSPLEYLDIKEETSTEESEEYTPEGDY
;
A
#
# COMPACT_ATOMS: atom_id res chain seq x y z
N MET A 1 -32.16 55.15 33.79
CA MET A 1 -33.20 54.12 33.55
C MET A 1 -33.16 53.54 32.12
N LYS A 2 -33.05 54.34 31.04
CA LYS A 2 -33.01 53.83 29.65
C LYS A 2 -31.73 53.04 29.25
N LYS A 3 -30.60 53.27 29.92
CA LYS A 3 -29.31 52.59 29.63
C LYS A 3 -29.22 51.16 30.21
N ILE A 4 -30.03 50.82 31.21
CA ILE A 4 -30.00 49.52 31.89
C ILE A 4 -30.80 48.48 31.09
N LEU A 5 -31.91 48.90 30.46
CA LEU A 5 -32.73 48.06 29.60
C LEU A 5 -31.96 47.56 28.37
N LEU A 6 -31.11 48.41 27.79
CA LEU A 6 -30.32 48.07 26.59
C LEU A 6 -29.27 46.98 26.90
N LEU A 7 -28.72 46.98 28.12
CA LEU A 7 -27.77 45.98 28.59
C LEU A 7 -28.43 44.62 28.83
N PHE A 8 -29.69 44.62 29.28
CA PHE A 8 -30.49 43.40 29.46
C PHE A 8 -30.89 42.76 28.13
N VAL A 9 -31.19 43.58 27.12
CA VAL A 9 -31.53 43.12 25.76
C VAL A 9 -30.30 42.47 25.10
N ILE A 10 -29.11 43.04 25.28
CA ILE A 10 -27.87 42.45 24.74
C ILE A 10 -27.53 41.14 25.46
N LEU A 11 -27.65 41.06 26.79
CA LEU A 11 -27.39 39.81 27.52
C LEU A 11 -28.38 38.68 27.14
N MET A 12 -29.66 39.00 26.94
CA MET A 12 -30.67 38.02 26.51
C MET A 12 -30.46 37.54 25.07
N SER A 13 -29.84 38.36 24.21
CA SER A 13 -29.53 37.98 22.82
C SER A 13 -28.30 37.06 22.69
N ILE A 14 -27.42 37.01 23.70
CA ILE A 14 -26.23 36.13 23.70
C ILE A 14 -26.57 34.75 24.30
N SER A 15 -27.55 34.67 25.21
CA SER A 15 -27.92 33.42 25.88
C SER A 15 -28.73 32.44 25.02
N THR A 16 -29.30 32.87 23.89
CA THR A 16 -30.04 31.99 22.97
C THR A 16 -29.17 31.32 21.90
N SER A 17 -27.88 31.70 21.77
CA SER A 17 -27.02 31.19 20.69
C SER A 17 -26.06 30.08 21.10
N TYR A 18 -26.06 29.65 22.37
CA TYR A 18 -25.25 28.53 22.88
C TYR A 18 -26.02 27.20 23.01
N GLY A 19 -27.13 27.07 22.28
CA GLY A 19 -27.77 25.79 22.02
C GLY A 19 -27.08 25.05 20.87
N GLN A 20 -25.76 24.83 20.93
CA GLN A 20 -25.12 23.83 20.07
C GLN A 20 -25.74 22.48 20.45
N ARG A 21 -26.78 22.07 19.70
CA ARG A 21 -27.20 20.68 19.63
C ARG A 21 -25.92 19.90 19.36
N LYS A 22 -25.42 19.16 20.36
CA LYS A 22 -24.40 18.15 20.13
C LYS A 22 -24.89 17.36 18.93
N SER A 23 -24.14 17.39 17.82
CA SER A 23 -24.42 16.49 16.71
C SER A 23 -24.54 15.11 17.35
N LYS A 24 -25.71 14.48 17.21
CA LYS A 24 -25.82 13.05 17.49
C LYS A 24 -24.70 12.47 16.65
N LYS A 25 -23.66 11.90 17.28
CA LYS A 25 -22.69 11.09 16.56
C LYS A 25 -23.52 10.19 15.67
N GLU A 26 -23.40 10.32 14.36
CA GLU A 26 -23.87 9.30 13.46
C GLU A 26 -23.20 8.04 13.97
N VAL A 27 -24.00 7.18 14.59
CA VAL A 27 -23.54 5.86 14.98
C VAL A 27 -23.30 5.20 13.63
N GLU A 28 -22.03 5.05 13.27
CA GLU A 28 -21.66 4.38 12.03
C GLU A 28 -22.48 3.09 11.94
N PRO A 29 -23.18 2.86 10.81
CA PRO A 29 -23.95 1.65 10.66
C PRO A 29 -23.01 0.47 10.93
N ALA A 30 -23.41 -0.41 11.85
CA ALA A 30 -22.58 -1.54 12.24
C ALA A 30 -22.16 -2.30 10.98
N LYS A 31 -20.84 -2.50 10.82
CA LYS A 31 -20.27 -3.15 9.64
C LYS A 31 -20.96 -4.50 9.44
N LYS A 32 -21.58 -4.67 8.27
CA LYS A 32 -22.31 -5.89 7.91
C LYS A 32 -21.32 -7.04 7.75
N ILE A 33 -21.64 -8.18 8.34
CA ILE A 33 -20.84 -9.40 8.21
C ILE A 33 -21.14 -10.03 6.84
N GLU A 34 -20.11 -10.25 6.03
CA GLU A 34 -20.22 -10.79 4.68
C GLU A 34 -19.19 -11.91 4.44
N PHE A 35 -19.57 -12.90 3.62
CA PHE A 35 -18.71 -14.00 3.19
C PHE A 35 -18.84 -14.11 1.66
N THR A 36 -17.80 -13.71 0.95
CA THR A 36 -17.83 -13.56 -0.52
C THR A 36 -17.19 -14.72 -1.27
N ASP A 37 -16.46 -15.62 -0.60
CA ASP A 37 -15.73 -16.70 -1.27
C ASP A 37 -16.61 -17.56 -2.19
N LEU A 38 -17.81 -18.00 -1.75
CA LEU A 38 -18.68 -18.83 -2.60
C LEU A 38 -19.22 -18.07 -3.82
N THR A 39 -19.51 -16.77 -3.68
CA THR A 39 -19.96 -15.95 -4.81
C THR A 39 -18.85 -15.76 -5.83
N GLU A 40 -17.62 -15.54 -5.36
CA GLU A 40 -16.45 -15.32 -6.22
C GLU A 40 -16.01 -16.61 -6.92
N ILE A 41 -16.03 -17.74 -6.20
CA ILE A 41 -15.79 -19.07 -6.79
C ILE A 41 -16.80 -19.36 -7.91
N LEU A 42 -18.08 -19.01 -7.74
CA LEU A 42 -19.09 -19.19 -8.78
C LEU A 42 -18.90 -18.24 -9.97
N ALA A 43 -18.48 -17.00 -9.71
CA ALA A 43 -18.19 -16.02 -10.76
C ALA A 43 -17.02 -16.46 -11.64
N ARG A 44 -16.03 -17.14 -11.05
CA ARG A 44 -14.82 -17.64 -11.71
C ARG A 44 -14.82 -19.14 -11.95
N LYS A 45 -16.01 -19.75 -12.05
CA LYS A 45 -16.18 -21.20 -12.22
C LYS A 45 -15.38 -21.80 -13.39
N ASP A 46 -15.20 -21.03 -14.47
CA ASP A 46 -14.49 -21.47 -15.67
C ASP A 46 -12.97 -21.42 -15.47
N GLU A 47 -12.48 -20.40 -14.75
CA GLU A 47 -11.06 -20.23 -14.37
C GLU A 47 -10.61 -21.33 -13.39
N ILE A 48 -11.47 -21.65 -12.41
CA ILE A 48 -11.25 -22.71 -11.41
C ILE A 48 -11.56 -24.11 -11.99
N LYS A 49 -12.15 -24.19 -13.19
CA LYS A 49 -12.55 -25.44 -13.87
C LYS A 49 -13.48 -26.30 -13.01
N LEU A 50 -14.54 -25.69 -12.47
CA LEU A 50 -15.53 -26.40 -11.66
C LEU A 50 -16.37 -27.35 -12.50
N ASN A 51 -16.61 -28.56 -11.98
CA ASN A 51 -17.56 -29.48 -12.59
C ASN A 51 -19.02 -29.11 -12.26
N SER A 52 -19.97 -29.65 -13.04
CA SER A 52 -21.40 -29.32 -12.88
C SER A 52 -21.97 -29.67 -11.50
N LYS A 53 -21.46 -30.72 -10.85
CA LYS A 53 -21.86 -31.11 -9.48
C LYS A 53 -21.35 -30.11 -8.44
N GLN A 54 -20.10 -29.66 -8.57
CA GLN A 54 -19.48 -28.64 -7.72
C GLN A 54 -20.22 -27.30 -7.86
N VAL A 55 -20.53 -26.87 -9.09
CA VAL A 55 -21.31 -25.64 -9.34
C VAL A 55 -22.67 -25.71 -8.65
N ALA A 56 -23.40 -26.82 -8.79
CA ALA A 56 -24.69 -26.99 -8.12
C ALA A 56 -24.56 -26.96 -6.59
N ALA A 57 -23.59 -27.69 -6.03
CA ALA A 57 -23.35 -27.74 -4.60
C ALA A 57 -23.00 -26.36 -4.02
N ILE A 58 -22.11 -25.63 -4.68
CA ILE A 58 -21.69 -24.28 -4.26
C ILE A 58 -22.85 -23.30 -4.38
N THR A 59 -23.65 -23.38 -5.45
CA THR A 59 -24.85 -22.54 -5.63
C THR A 59 -25.84 -22.73 -4.48
N ILE A 60 -26.13 -23.99 -4.14
CA ILE A 60 -27.03 -24.32 -3.02
C ILE A 60 -26.43 -23.80 -1.71
N LYS A 61 -25.15 -24.05 -1.44
CA LYS A 61 -24.49 -23.62 -0.22
C LYS A 61 -24.46 -22.09 -0.09
N ASN A 62 -24.28 -21.36 -1.18
CA ASN A 62 -24.28 -19.90 -1.20
C ASN A 62 -25.61 -19.32 -0.70
N GLU A 63 -26.75 -19.90 -1.08
CA GLU A 63 -28.06 -19.47 -0.58
C GLU A 63 -28.24 -19.73 0.93
N TYR A 64 -27.70 -20.84 1.44
CA TYR A 64 -27.66 -21.07 2.89
C TYR A 64 -26.79 -20.05 3.61
N VAL A 65 -25.59 -19.75 3.08
CA VAL A 65 -24.69 -18.72 3.64
C VAL A 65 -25.40 -17.37 3.70
N LYS A 66 -26.06 -16.94 2.62
CA LYS A 66 -26.81 -15.68 2.60
C LYS A 66 -27.87 -15.63 3.71
N ARG A 67 -28.63 -16.70 3.90
CA ARG A 67 -29.66 -16.80 4.96
C ARG A 67 -29.06 -16.73 6.35
N ASP A 68 -28.00 -17.48 6.61
CA ASP A 68 -27.32 -17.53 7.91
C ASP A 68 -26.72 -16.16 8.27
N LEU A 69 -26.06 -15.49 7.31
CA LEU A 69 -25.48 -14.17 7.51
C LEU A 69 -26.54 -13.08 7.65
N GLN A 70 -27.65 -13.18 6.92
CA GLN A 70 -28.78 -12.28 7.12
C GLN A 70 -29.35 -12.43 8.54
N SER A 71 -29.51 -13.67 9.01
CA SER A 71 -29.93 -13.96 10.38
C SER A 71 -28.96 -13.36 11.40
N LEU A 72 -27.65 -13.56 11.24
CA LEU A 72 -26.64 -13.01 12.15
C LEU A 72 -26.60 -11.47 12.13
N ASN A 73 -26.71 -10.85 10.96
CA ASN A 73 -26.73 -9.39 10.82
C ASN A 73 -28.01 -8.76 11.40
N SER A 74 -29.13 -9.47 11.38
CA SER A 74 -30.41 -9.00 11.94
C SER A 74 -30.44 -8.98 13.48
N LYS A 75 -29.53 -9.70 14.14
CA LYS A 75 -29.45 -9.77 15.61
C LYS A 75 -28.80 -8.50 16.18
N THR A 76 -29.63 -7.52 16.52
CA THR A 76 -29.20 -6.23 17.10
C THR A 76 -28.97 -6.26 18.61
N LYS A 77 -29.45 -7.29 19.32
CA LYS A 77 -29.38 -7.42 20.78
C LYS A 77 -28.27 -8.36 21.29
N MET A 78 -27.53 -8.99 20.39
CA MET A 78 -26.48 -9.95 20.73
C MET A 78 -25.21 -9.21 21.15
N GLU A 79 -24.52 -9.70 22.18
CA GLU A 79 -23.23 -9.13 22.56
C GLU A 79 -22.20 -9.32 21.46
N GLU A 80 -21.28 -8.37 21.31
CA GLU A 80 -20.28 -8.39 20.24
C GLU A 80 -19.39 -9.64 20.29
N VAL A 81 -19.04 -10.09 21.50
CA VAL A 81 -18.23 -11.31 21.71
C VAL A 81 -18.97 -12.56 21.22
N GLU A 82 -20.26 -12.68 21.52
CA GLU A 82 -21.09 -13.79 21.06
C GLU A 82 -21.27 -13.74 19.54
N LYS A 83 -21.52 -12.54 18.99
CA LYS A 83 -21.66 -12.32 17.55
C LYS A 83 -20.40 -12.71 16.80
N ASN A 84 -19.23 -12.35 17.31
CA ASN A 84 -17.92 -12.69 16.74
C ASN A 84 -17.66 -14.20 16.81
N LYS A 85 -18.03 -14.86 17.91
CA LYS A 85 -17.93 -16.32 18.02
C LYS A 85 -18.82 -17.01 16.97
N HIS A 86 -20.09 -16.61 16.87
CA HIS A 86 -21.00 -17.16 15.87
C HIS A 86 -20.52 -16.92 14.45
N GLN A 87 -19.99 -15.73 14.14
CA GLN A 87 -19.39 -15.45 12.85
C GLN A 87 -18.24 -16.42 12.54
N ARG A 88 -17.33 -16.60 13.48
CA ARG A 88 -16.18 -17.50 13.30
C ARG A 88 -16.63 -18.94 13.05
N ASP A 89 -17.54 -19.45 13.87
CA ASP A 89 -18.04 -20.82 13.73
C ASP A 89 -18.73 -21.04 12.37
N LEU A 90 -19.48 -20.04 11.87
CA LEU A 90 -20.07 -20.09 10.53
C LEU A 90 -19.00 -20.08 9.43
N PHE A 91 -18.03 -19.16 9.53
CA PHE A 91 -16.96 -19.01 8.53
C PHE A 91 -16.07 -20.26 8.46
N ASP A 92 -15.74 -20.86 9.61
CA ASP A 92 -14.99 -22.12 9.68
C ASP A 92 -15.76 -23.25 8.96
N GLY A 93 -17.08 -23.31 9.16
CA GLY A 93 -17.95 -24.26 8.46
C GLY A 93 -18.01 -24.02 6.94
N TYR A 94 -18.01 -22.76 6.50
CA TYR A 94 -18.04 -22.42 5.07
C TYR A 94 -16.69 -22.69 4.40
N ASN A 95 -15.58 -22.34 5.04
CA ASN A 95 -14.24 -22.66 4.58
C ASN A 95 -14.03 -24.19 4.50
N SER A 96 -14.51 -24.93 5.51
CA SER A 96 -14.47 -26.39 5.49
C SER A 96 -15.27 -26.99 4.34
N PHE A 97 -16.39 -26.37 3.95
CA PHE A 97 -17.15 -26.78 2.78
C PHE A 97 -16.38 -26.54 1.48
N VAL A 98 -15.73 -25.38 1.33
CA VAL A 98 -14.89 -25.08 0.16
C VAL A 98 -13.77 -26.11 0.04
N ASN A 99 -13.02 -26.35 1.11
CA ASN A 99 -11.90 -27.29 1.15
C ASN A 99 -12.28 -28.75 0.88
N ARG A 100 -13.55 -29.14 1.11
CA ARG A 100 -14.06 -30.48 0.80
C ARG A 100 -14.64 -30.60 -0.60
N THR A 101 -15.05 -29.47 -1.19
CA THR A 101 -15.77 -29.46 -2.48
C THR A 101 -14.81 -29.28 -3.65
N LEU A 102 -13.72 -28.54 -3.43
CA LEU A 102 -12.68 -28.29 -4.43
C LEU A 102 -11.55 -29.33 -4.29
N ASP A 103 -11.02 -29.75 -5.42
CA ASP A 103 -9.82 -30.59 -5.49
C ASP A 103 -8.55 -29.74 -5.27
N GLU A 104 -7.39 -30.38 -5.10
CA GLU A 104 -6.13 -29.70 -4.75
C GLU A 104 -5.72 -28.62 -5.78
N ASP A 105 -5.74 -28.93 -7.07
CA ASP A 105 -5.43 -27.98 -8.15
C ASP A 105 -6.42 -26.80 -8.19
N GLN A 106 -7.69 -27.08 -7.90
CA GLN A 106 -8.76 -26.07 -7.86
C GLN A 106 -8.58 -25.15 -6.64
N LEU A 107 -8.16 -25.70 -5.50
CA LEU A 107 -7.83 -24.94 -4.30
C LEU A 107 -6.60 -24.06 -4.50
N GLU A 108 -5.55 -24.55 -5.17
CA GLU A 108 -4.38 -23.75 -5.50
C GLU A 108 -4.77 -22.55 -6.39
N THR A 109 -5.55 -22.82 -7.44
CA THR A 109 -6.07 -21.77 -8.33
C THR A 109 -6.93 -20.77 -7.57
N TRP A 110 -7.83 -21.25 -6.71
CA TRP A 110 -8.67 -20.40 -5.87
C TRP A 110 -7.84 -19.54 -4.89
N ASN A 111 -6.82 -20.10 -4.26
CA ASN A 111 -5.96 -19.36 -3.33
C ASN A 111 -5.17 -18.27 -4.05
N LYS A 112 -4.71 -18.52 -5.29
CA LYS A 112 -4.07 -17.52 -6.12
C LYS A 112 -5.03 -16.37 -6.45
N ILE A 113 -6.23 -16.70 -6.94
CA ILE A 113 -7.29 -15.72 -7.22
C ILE A 113 -7.63 -14.91 -5.97
N LYS A 114 -7.80 -15.58 -4.82
CA LYS A 114 -8.13 -14.94 -3.55
C LYS A 114 -7.06 -13.96 -3.10
N LYS A 115 -5.78 -14.29 -3.33
CA LYS A 115 -4.65 -13.40 -3.06
C LYS A 115 -4.67 -12.18 -3.98
N GLU A 116 -4.85 -12.37 -5.29
CA GLU A 116 -4.95 -11.29 -6.26
C GLU A 116 -6.14 -10.35 -5.95
N MET A 117 -7.27 -10.91 -5.51
CA MET A 117 -8.43 -10.13 -5.07
C MET A 117 -8.18 -9.34 -3.80
N ALA A 118 -7.45 -9.91 -2.83
CA ALA A 118 -7.04 -9.19 -1.62
C ALA A 118 -6.11 -8.01 -1.97
N GLU A 119 -5.16 -8.23 -2.88
CA GLU A 119 -4.25 -7.19 -3.38
C GLU A 119 -4.97 -6.11 -4.20
N ALA A 120 -6.00 -6.48 -4.97
CA ALA A 120 -6.84 -5.52 -5.68
C ALA A 120 -7.83 -4.76 -4.76
N SER A 121 -8.18 -5.36 -3.61
CA SER A 121 -9.06 -4.77 -2.60
C SER A 121 -8.34 -3.86 -1.62
N GLU A 122 -7.00 -3.92 -1.52
CA GLU A 122 -6.26 -2.85 -0.87
C GLU A 122 -6.52 -1.58 -1.67
N GLU A 123 -7.24 -0.64 -1.06
CA GLU A 123 -7.36 0.70 -1.62
C GLU A 123 -5.94 1.14 -1.97
N ARG A 124 -5.70 1.42 -3.26
CA ARG A 124 -4.47 2.07 -3.70
C ARG A 124 -4.48 3.49 -3.12
N THR A 125 -4.18 3.59 -1.84
CA THR A 125 -3.85 4.83 -1.15
C THR A 125 -2.56 5.34 -1.77
N ASP A 126 -2.50 6.63 -2.06
CA ASP A 126 -1.26 7.28 -2.45
C ASP A 126 -0.39 7.50 -1.20
N LEU A 127 0.93 7.52 -1.39
CA LEU A 127 1.92 7.78 -0.32
C LEU A 127 1.53 8.99 0.54
N LYS A 128 1.01 10.04 -0.10
CA LYS A 128 0.60 11.27 0.57
C LYS A 128 -0.59 11.05 1.51
N THR A 129 -1.57 10.22 1.14
CA THR A 129 -2.72 9.93 1.99
C THR A 129 -2.34 9.04 3.16
N GLU A 130 -1.55 7.99 2.94
CA GLU A 130 -1.07 7.14 4.06
C GLU A 130 -0.23 7.92 5.07
N LEU A 131 0.66 8.81 4.61
CA LEU A 131 1.44 9.68 5.50
C LEU A 131 0.54 10.64 6.29
N LYS A 132 -0.49 11.20 5.65
CA LYS A 132 -1.43 12.12 6.31
C LYS A 132 -2.27 11.41 7.36
N GLU A 133 -2.71 10.19 7.08
CA GLU A 133 -3.43 9.35 8.05
C GLU A 133 -2.54 8.99 9.24
N LEU A 134 -1.28 8.62 8.99
CA LEU A 134 -0.31 8.35 10.03
C LEU A 134 -0.07 9.59 10.92
N GLU A 135 0.03 10.79 10.33
CA GLU A 135 0.14 12.05 11.08
C GLU A 135 -1.09 12.31 11.97
N VAL A 136 -2.30 12.09 11.44
CA VAL A 136 -3.54 12.26 12.19
C VAL A 136 -3.63 11.26 13.35
N ALA A 137 -3.29 9.99 13.09
CA ALA A 137 -3.28 8.93 14.10
C ALA A 137 -2.26 9.22 15.22
N HIS A 138 -1.04 9.61 14.86
CA HIS A 138 -0.02 9.98 15.83
C HIS A 138 -0.44 11.20 16.66
N ALA A 139 -1.04 12.23 16.04
CA ALA A 139 -1.55 13.38 16.78
C ALA A 139 -2.68 13.01 17.76
N ALA A 140 -3.53 12.04 17.42
CA ALA A 140 -4.55 11.50 18.31
C ALA A 140 -3.93 10.72 19.48
N ASP A 141 -2.92 9.89 19.22
CA ASP A 141 -2.21 9.11 20.24
C ASP A 141 -1.50 10.02 21.25
N ILE A 142 -0.82 11.09 20.79
CA ILE A 142 -0.23 12.09 21.69
C ILE A 142 -1.27 12.76 22.59
N LYS A 143 -2.46 13.07 22.06
CA LYS A 143 -3.57 13.61 22.87
C LYS A 143 -4.06 12.60 23.90
N GLU A 144 -4.15 11.32 23.55
CA GLU A 144 -4.55 10.26 24.46
C GLU A 144 -3.52 10.03 25.57
N ILE A 145 -2.23 10.02 25.23
CA ILE A 145 -1.11 9.94 26.17
C ILE A 145 -1.16 11.11 27.14
N TYR A 146 -1.38 12.32 26.66
CA TYR A 146 -1.57 13.49 27.53
C TYR A 146 -2.78 13.33 28.45
N ARG A 147 -3.94 12.89 27.90
CA ARG A 147 -5.16 12.69 28.70
C ARG A 147 -4.94 11.68 29.83
N LYS A 148 -4.25 10.55 29.56
CA LYS A 148 -4.04 9.47 30.53
C LYS A 148 -2.90 9.76 31.51
N TYR A 149 -1.80 10.33 31.04
CA TYR A 149 -0.55 10.37 31.79
C TYR A 149 -0.06 11.78 32.14
N SER A 150 -0.78 12.85 31.79
CA SER A 150 -0.36 14.25 32.08
C SER A 150 0.06 14.51 33.53
N LYS A 151 -0.52 13.80 34.50
CA LYS A 151 -0.21 13.93 35.93
C LYS A 151 1.05 13.18 36.35
N ASP A 152 1.48 12.16 35.61
CA ASP A 152 2.71 11.42 35.85
C ASP A 152 3.74 11.75 34.78
N ARG A 153 4.65 12.68 35.13
CA ARG A 153 5.63 13.22 34.20
C ARG A 153 6.60 12.15 33.67
N LYS A 154 6.95 11.14 34.47
CA LYS A 154 7.87 10.07 34.04
C LYS A 154 7.19 9.15 33.03
N ILE A 155 5.99 8.69 33.35
CA ILE A 155 5.22 7.80 32.45
C ILE A 155 4.80 8.55 31.18
N TYR A 156 4.41 9.82 31.29
CA TYR A 156 4.05 10.66 30.16
C TYR A 156 5.18 10.75 29.12
N TYR A 157 6.40 11.12 29.54
CA TYR A 157 7.51 11.22 28.62
C TYR A 157 7.93 9.86 28.06
N ALA A 158 7.96 8.81 28.88
CA ALA A 158 8.27 7.47 28.40
C ALA A 158 7.28 6.99 27.32
N ARG A 159 5.97 7.19 27.53
CA ARG A 159 4.94 6.83 26.55
C ARG A 159 5.01 7.69 25.29
N ARG A 160 5.29 8.99 25.45
CA ARG A 160 5.48 9.91 24.32
C ARG A 160 6.68 9.54 23.46
N ASP A 161 7.79 9.12 24.06
CA ASP A 161 8.98 8.68 23.33
C ASP A 161 8.73 7.37 22.58
N VAL A 162 7.97 6.44 23.17
CA VAL A 162 7.53 5.21 22.48
C VAL A 162 6.66 5.55 21.27
N ALA A 163 5.65 6.41 21.42
CA ALA A 163 4.80 6.85 20.31
C ALA A 163 5.60 7.52 19.19
N LYS A 164 6.60 8.35 19.54
CA LYS A 164 7.50 8.98 18.56
C LYS A 164 8.33 7.94 17.79
N LYS A 165 8.86 6.92 18.47
CA LYS A 165 9.62 5.84 17.82
C LYS A 165 8.72 5.00 16.91
N GLN A 166 7.50 4.70 17.35
CA GLN A 166 6.51 3.97 16.57
C GLN A 166 6.14 4.74 15.29
N TYR A 167 5.83 6.04 15.42
CA TYR A 167 5.58 6.91 14.26
C TYR A 167 6.76 6.94 13.27
N ALA A 168 8.00 7.02 13.75
CA ALA A 168 9.17 6.98 12.88
C ALA A 168 9.31 5.64 12.15
N ALA A 169 9.06 4.52 12.84
CA ALA A 169 9.11 3.18 12.26
C ALA A 169 8.00 2.97 11.22
N ASP A 170 6.77 3.37 11.52
CA ASP A 170 5.63 3.25 10.61
C ASP A 170 5.80 4.15 9.39
N ARG A 171 6.31 5.39 9.58
CA ARG A 171 6.67 6.29 8.47
C ARG A 171 7.73 5.68 7.56
N ALA A 172 8.76 5.04 8.12
CA ALA A 172 9.79 4.37 7.34
C ALA A 172 9.23 3.16 6.58
N ARG A 173 8.31 2.40 7.16
CA ARG A 173 7.61 1.28 6.50
C ARG A 173 6.76 1.76 5.32
N ILE A 174 6.03 2.86 5.49
CA ILE A 174 5.26 3.49 4.40
C ILE A 174 6.21 3.89 3.27
N TYR A 175 7.31 4.60 3.55
CA TYR A 175 8.28 4.93 2.49
C TYR A 175 8.86 3.69 1.82
N ALA A 176 9.18 2.63 2.57
CA ALA A 176 9.67 1.38 2.00
C ALA A 176 8.64 0.74 1.06
N LYS A 177 7.34 0.76 1.41
CA LYS A 177 6.25 0.24 0.58
C LYS A 177 6.18 0.92 -0.79
N TYR A 178 6.36 2.24 -0.85
CA TYR A 178 6.27 3.01 -2.10
C TYR A 178 7.60 3.17 -2.85
N ASN A 179 8.74 2.96 -2.18
CA ASN A 179 10.06 2.95 -2.80
C ASN A 179 10.49 1.54 -3.23
N GLN A 180 9.69 0.50 -2.97
CA GLN A 180 9.89 -0.88 -3.43
C GLN A 180 9.55 -1.07 -4.92
N THR A 181 9.83 -0.08 -5.76
CA THR A 181 9.95 -0.30 -7.20
C THR A 181 11.25 -1.05 -7.47
N GLU A 182 11.09 -2.37 -7.70
CA GLU A 182 11.96 -3.22 -8.54
C GLU A 182 13.33 -3.64 -8.00
N GLU A 183 13.36 -4.63 -7.11
CA GLU A 183 14.49 -5.58 -7.02
C GLU A 183 14.22 -6.90 -7.80
N GLY A 184 13.17 -6.95 -8.64
CA GLY A 184 12.72 -8.20 -9.29
C GLY A 184 12.29 -8.11 -10.75
N ALA A 185 12.43 -6.96 -11.42
CA ALA A 185 12.16 -6.83 -12.85
C ALA A 185 13.47 -6.57 -13.60
N GLU A 186 14.00 -7.60 -14.26
CA GLU A 186 14.97 -7.40 -15.34
C GLU A 186 14.29 -6.62 -16.47
N GLY A 187 14.44 -5.30 -16.47
CA GLY A 187 13.95 -4.47 -17.56
C GLY A 187 13.87 -3.00 -17.17
N GLU A 188 14.86 -2.23 -17.64
CA GLU A 188 14.86 -0.76 -17.66
C GLU A 188 15.09 -0.06 -16.31
N LYS A 189 16.37 -0.02 -15.92
CA LYS A 189 16.90 0.72 -14.77
C LYS A 189 16.58 2.22 -14.92
N VAL A 190 15.51 2.68 -14.28
CA VAL A 190 15.19 4.11 -14.17
C VAL A 190 16.24 4.75 -13.25
N LEU A 191 17.14 5.56 -13.82
CA LEU A 191 18.16 6.28 -13.06
C LEU A 191 17.52 7.30 -12.12
N THR A 192 18.02 7.39 -10.90
CA THR A 192 17.61 8.43 -9.95
C THR A 192 18.03 9.82 -10.45
N LEU A 193 17.34 10.89 -10.02
CA LEU A 193 17.68 12.26 -10.43
C LEU A 193 19.12 12.66 -10.06
N GLU A 194 19.66 12.10 -8.97
CA GLU A 194 21.04 12.31 -8.56
C GLU A 194 22.01 11.60 -9.50
N GLU A 195 21.72 10.36 -9.91
CA GLU A 195 22.52 9.62 -10.91
C GLU A 195 22.46 10.28 -12.29
N ILE A 196 21.29 10.78 -12.71
CA ILE A 196 21.14 11.54 -13.97
C ILE A 196 21.99 12.81 -13.91
N ALA A 197 21.94 13.55 -12.79
CA ALA A 197 22.76 14.76 -12.63
C ALA A 197 24.26 14.45 -12.65
N LEU A 198 24.67 13.32 -12.05
CA LEU A 198 26.07 12.88 -12.03
C LEU A 198 26.54 12.47 -13.43
N LEU A 199 25.74 11.68 -14.16
CA LEU A 199 26.03 11.27 -15.53
C LEU A 199 26.05 12.46 -16.51
N THR A 200 25.15 13.43 -16.32
CA THR A 200 25.13 14.66 -17.14
C THR A 200 26.39 15.49 -16.87
N LYS A 201 26.81 15.58 -15.60
CA LYS A 201 28.05 16.25 -15.21
C LYS A 201 29.29 15.56 -15.77
N GLU A 202 29.36 14.23 -15.70
CA GLU A 202 30.45 13.44 -16.31
C GLU A 202 30.47 13.57 -17.83
N PHE A 203 29.30 13.63 -18.48
CA PHE A 203 29.18 13.89 -19.91
C PHE A 203 29.70 15.29 -20.28
N ASP A 204 29.29 16.32 -19.53
CA ASP A 204 29.73 17.70 -19.75
C ASP A 204 31.24 17.87 -19.45
N GLU A 205 31.78 17.19 -18.43
CA GLU A 205 33.21 17.20 -18.12
C GLU A 205 34.04 16.45 -19.18
N SER A 206 33.54 15.33 -19.71
CA SER A 206 34.22 14.54 -20.75
C SER A 206 34.24 15.26 -22.10
N TYR A 207 33.17 15.96 -22.48
CA TYR A 207 33.14 16.81 -23.68
C TYR A 207 33.82 18.17 -23.48
N GLY A 208 33.87 18.67 -22.24
CA GLY A 208 34.54 19.93 -21.91
C GLY A 208 36.07 19.84 -21.91
N GLN A 209 36.66 18.64 -21.81
CA GLN A 209 38.12 18.44 -21.80
C GLN A 209 38.73 18.03 -23.16
N GLN A 210 37.94 17.77 -24.20
CA GLN A 210 38.45 17.54 -25.55
C GLN A 210 38.47 18.82 -26.39
N GLN A 211 39.42 19.71 -26.09
CA GLN A 211 40.03 20.56 -27.12
C GLN A 211 41.43 20.01 -27.46
N SER A 212 41.49 18.82 -28.07
CA SER A 212 42.63 18.49 -28.94
C SER A 212 42.21 18.79 -30.38
N SER A 213 43.03 19.59 -31.06
CA SER A 213 42.82 20.01 -32.45
C SER A 213 42.71 18.78 -33.36
N PRO A 214 41.68 18.65 -34.21
CA PRO A 214 41.52 17.54 -35.16
C PRO A 214 42.64 17.37 -36.19
N LEU A 215 43.67 18.23 -36.17
CA LEU A 215 44.78 18.26 -37.11
C LEU A 215 46.07 17.60 -36.59
N GLU A 216 46.09 17.09 -35.36
CA GLU A 216 47.28 16.46 -34.76
C GLU A 216 47.66 15.10 -35.42
N TYR A 217 46.77 14.53 -36.25
CA TYR A 217 47.02 13.32 -37.03
C TYR A 217 47.61 13.58 -38.43
N LEU A 218 47.85 14.84 -38.79
CA LEU A 218 48.45 15.22 -40.08
C LEU A 218 49.82 15.86 -39.88
N ASP A 219 50.70 15.23 -39.09
CA ASP A 219 52.13 15.54 -39.13
C ASP A 219 52.76 14.77 -40.30
N ILE A 220 52.40 15.18 -41.52
CA ILE A 220 53.03 14.72 -42.76
C ILE A 220 54.43 15.37 -42.81
N LYS A 221 55.47 14.59 -42.51
CA LYS A 221 56.84 14.93 -42.92
C LYS A 221 57.13 14.25 -44.25
N GLU A 222 57.12 15.06 -45.31
CA GLU A 222 57.59 14.70 -46.65
C GLU A 222 59.10 14.40 -46.67
N GLU A 223 59.41 13.26 -47.30
CA GLU A 223 60.61 12.77 -48.01
C GLU A 223 62.01 13.34 -47.73
N THR A 224 62.94 12.42 -47.44
CA THR A 224 64.14 12.25 -48.28
C THR A 224 64.50 10.77 -48.41
N SER A 225 64.57 10.33 -49.67
CA SER A 225 65.11 9.10 -50.25
C SER A 225 66.44 8.61 -49.65
N THR A 226 66.68 7.29 -49.60
CA THR A 226 67.81 6.54 -50.24
C THR A 226 67.79 5.04 -49.82
N GLU A 227 67.61 4.17 -50.83
CA GLU A 227 68.16 2.81 -51.10
C GLU A 227 68.21 1.65 -50.07
N GLU A 228 67.92 0.45 -50.61
CA GLU A 228 68.39 -0.91 -50.23
C GLU A 228 67.81 -1.55 -48.95
N SER A 229 67.44 -2.84 -48.85
CA SER A 229 67.51 -4.01 -49.73
C SER A 229 66.80 -5.22 -49.06
N GLU A 230 66.55 -6.26 -49.87
CA GLU A 230 66.44 -7.69 -49.54
C GLU A 230 65.16 -8.33 -48.94
N GLU A 231 64.36 -8.78 -49.91
CA GLU A 231 63.69 -10.08 -50.07
C GLU A 231 64.36 -11.32 -49.42
N TYR A 232 63.60 -12.13 -48.66
CA TYR A 232 63.80 -13.59 -48.60
C TYR A 232 62.58 -14.34 -48.01
N THR A 233 61.95 -15.20 -48.81
CA THR A 233 61.01 -16.26 -48.38
C THR A 233 61.69 -17.62 -48.47
N PRO A 234 61.53 -18.54 -47.50
CA PRO A 234 61.99 -19.91 -47.63
C PRO A 234 60.80 -20.89 -47.80
N GLU A 235 60.80 -21.68 -48.86
CA GLU A 235 60.18 -23.02 -48.88
C GLU A 235 61.15 -24.00 -49.55
N GLY A 236 61.16 -25.22 -49.00
CA GLY A 236 62.25 -26.18 -49.09
C GLY A 236 62.11 -27.25 -50.16
N ASP A 237 63.08 -28.16 -50.14
CA ASP A 237 63.03 -29.49 -50.73
C ASP A 237 63.97 -30.40 -49.92
N TYR A 238 63.39 -31.41 -49.24
CA TYR A 238 63.87 -32.80 -49.05
C TYR A 238 62.82 -33.62 -48.28
#